data_AF-A0A5P1E8F6-F1
#
_entry.id   AF-A0A5P1E8F6-F1
#
_cell.length_a   1.000
_cell.length_b   1.000
_cell.length_c   1.000
_cell.angle_alpha   90.00
_cell.angle_beta   90.00
_cell.angle_gamma   90.00
#
_symmetry.space_group_name_H-M   'P 1'
#
loop_
_entity.id
_entity.type
_entity.pdbx_description
1 polymer ?
#
loop_
_entity_poly.entity_id
_entity_poly.type
_entity_poly.pdbx_seq_one_letter_code
_entity_poly.pdbx_strand_id
1 'polypeptide(L)'
;MASRFLSLALLVSLCLLVPSTLAGVICDDLPQDLCAFAVSSSSKRCVLESYQNSGKPTEYQCRTSEVVVERMKDHIETDQCVKACGVDRKSVGISSDSLLEPQFAGKLCSPECHQNCPNIVDLYFNLAAGEGKVFYLINKPILTNWNPYIF
;
A
#
# COMPACT_ATOMS: atom_id res chain seq x y z
N MET A 1 36.34 -20.74 34.56
CA MET A 1 36.51 -20.06 33.26
C MET A 1 35.58 -20.61 32.18
N ALA A 2 35.56 -21.93 31.92
CA ALA A 2 34.76 -22.56 30.86
C ALA A 2 33.25 -22.20 30.86
N SER A 3 32.62 -22.10 32.04
CA SER A 3 31.18 -21.76 32.16
C SER A 3 30.85 -20.35 31.65
N ARG A 4 31.74 -19.36 31.83
CA ARG A 4 31.49 -17.99 31.33
C ARG A 4 31.63 -17.88 29.82
N PHE A 5 32.50 -18.69 29.20
CA PHE A 5 32.64 -18.78 27.75
C PHE A 5 31.41 -19.45 27.09
N LEU A 6 30.84 -20.46 27.74
CA LEU A 6 29.63 -21.14 27.26
C LEU A 6 28.40 -20.21 27.32
N SER A 7 28.26 -19.42 28.39
CA SER A 7 27.18 -18.44 28.52
C SER A 7 27.29 -17.29 27.51
N LEU A 8 28.51 -16.83 27.22
CA LEU A 8 28.74 -15.79 26.20
C LEU A 8 28.39 -16.29 24.79
N ALA A 9 28.78 -17.52 24.45
CA ALA A 9 28.48 -18.12 23.16
C ALA A 9 26.97 -18.31 22.95
N LEU A 10 26.22 -18.70 23.99
CA LEU A 10 24.76 -18.84 23.94
C LEU A 10 24.06 -17.49 23.71
N LEU A 11 24.52 -16.42 24.38
CA LEU A 11 23.99 -15.06 24.20
C LEU A 11 24.25 -14.52 22.78
N VAL A 12 25.44 -14.76 22.23
CA VAL A 12 25.79 -14.35 20.86
C VAL A 12 24.95 -15.10 19.81
N SER A 13 24.71 -16.40 20.00
CA SER A 13 23.81 -17.16 19.12
C SER A 13 22.36 -16.66 19.18
N LEU A 14 21.89 -16.18 20.34
CA LEU A 14 20.54 -15.65 20.49
C LEU A 14 20.37 -14.28 19.81
N CYS A 15 21.43 -13.46 19.77
CA CYS A 15 21.43 -12.18 19.04
C CYS A 15 21.38 -12.35 17.51
N LEU A 16 21.89 -13.45 16.96
CA LEU A 16 21.87 -13.75 15.52
C LEU A 16 20.50 -14.26 15.02
N LEU A 17 19.61 -14.63 15.93
CA LEU A 17 18.23 -15.07 15.62
C LEU A 17 17.25 -13.90 15.57
N VAL A 18 17.69 -12.68 15.92
CA VAL A 18 16.88 -11.48 15.75
C VAL A 18 16.96 -11.11 14.27
N PRO A 19 15.84 -11.04 13.52
CA PRO A 19 15.87 -10.54 12.16
C PRO A 19 16.33 -9.07 12.18
N SER A 20 17.63 -8.87 11.98
CA SER A 20 18.24 -7.56 11.84
C SER A 20 18.03 -7.08 10.42
N THR A 21 16.90 -6.41 10.20
CA THR A 21 16.79 -5.14 9.47
C THR A 21 15.35 -4.64 9.64
N LEU A 22 15.12 -3.70 10.57
CA LEU A 22 14.10 -2.67 10.32
C LEU A 22 14.67 -1.73 9.26
N ALA A 23 14.88 -2.24 8.04
CA ALA A 23 15.08 -1.37 6.90
C ALA A 23 13.70 -0.79 6.61
N GLY A 24 13.53 0.50 6.87
CA GLY A 24 12.29 1.20 6.54
C GLY A 24 11.98 1.05 5.06
N VAL A 25 10.70 1.20 4.70
CA VAL A 25 10.28 1.07 3.31
C VAL A 25 10.86 2.24 2.51
N ILE A 26 11.69 1.93 1.52
CA ILE A 26 12.24 2.88 0.53
C ILE A 26 11.64 2.47 -0.82
N CYS A 27 10.77 3.31 -1.38
CA CYS A 27 10.02 2.95 -2.59
C CYS A 27 10.95 2.60 -3.75
N ASP A 28 12.04 3.34 -3.93
CA ASP A 28 13.01 3.15 -5.01
C ASP A 28 13.73 1.79 -4.96
N ASP A 29 13.77 1.14 -3.80
CA ASP A 29 14.36 -0.19 -3.60
C ASP A 29 13.31 -1.32 -3.68
N LEU A 30 12.02 -0.99 -3.78
CA LEU A 30 10.96 -1.99 -3.85
C LEU A 30 10.91 -2.66 -5.23
N PRO A 31 10.67 -3.98 -5.27
CA PRO A 31 10.37 -4.65 -6.52
C PRO A 31 9.00 -4.19 -7.05
N GLN A 32 8.81 -4.29 -8.37
CA GLN A 32 7.63 -3.75 -9.07
C GLN A 32 6.30 -4.30 -8.54
N ASP A 33 6.29 -5.56 -8.11
CA ASP A 33 5.12 -6.27 -7.58
C ASP A 33 4.77 -5.91 -6.13
N LEU A 34 5.63 -5.17 -5.42
CA LEU A 34 5.36 -4.64 -4.08
C LEU A 34 5.23 -3.10 -4.06
N CYS A 35 5.50 -2.45 -5.19
CA CYS A 35 5.51 -0.99 -5.28
C CYS A 35 4.14 -0.36 -5.08
N ALA A 36 3.14 -0.81 -5.86
CA ALA A 36 1.80 -0.25 -5.78
C ALA A 36 1.20 -0.51 -4.39
N PHE A 37 0.55 0.52 -3.86
CA PHE A 37 -0.05 0.52 -2.52
C PHE A 37 0.96 0.38 -1.36
N ALA A 38 2.23 0.71 -1.57
CA ALA A 38 3.18 0.85 -0.46
C ALA A 38 3.27 2.30 0.07
N VAL A 39 3.69 2.44 1.33
CA VAL A 39 3.94 3.70 2.02
C VAL A 39 5.34 3.62 2.62
N SER A 40 6.18 4.59 2.25
CA SER A 40 7.57 4.66 2.70
C SER A 40 7.70 4.94 4.20
N SER A 41 8.92 4.78 4.70
CA SER A 41 9.34 5.23 6.04
C SER A 41 9.13 6.73 6.28
N SER A 42 9.15 7.53 5.21
CA SER A 42 8.87 8.97 5.22
C SER A 42 7.38 9.32 5.10
N SER A 43 6.49 8.35 5.31
CA SER A 43 5.04 8.52 5.20
C SER A 43 4.58 9.01 3.82
N LYS A 44 5.30 8.68 2.75
CA LYS A 44 4.93 9.05 1.38
C LYS A 44 4.51 7.80 0.60
N ARG A 45 3.53 7.93 -0.30
CA ARG A 45 3.08 6.78 -1.10
C ARG A 45 4.13 6.41 -2.15
N CYS A 46 4.30 5.12 -2.39
CA CYS A 46 5.05 4.61 -3.53
C CYS A 46 4.18 4.58 -4.79
N VAL A 47 4.76 4.91 -5.95
CA VAL A 47 4.09 4.91 -7.25
C VAL A 47 4.93 4.13 -8.26
N LEU A 48 4.25 3.29 -9.04
CA LEU A 48 4.84 2.60 -10.18
C LEU A 48 4.75 3.51 -11.40
N GLU A 49 5.90 3.93 -11.92
CA GLU A 49 6.00 4.73 -13.12
C GLU A 49 6.38 3.85 -14.31
N SER A 50 5.89 4.19 -15.50
CA SER A 50 6.24 3.51 -16.74
C SER A 50 6.98 4.44 -17.70
N TYR A 51 8.04 3.91 -18.31
CA TYR A 51 8.89 4.62 -19.24
C TYR A 51 8.83 3.90 -20.59
N GLN A 52 8.27 4.57 -21.60
CA GLN A 52 8.26 4.06 -22.96
C GLN A 52 9.43 4.68 -23.73
N ASN A 53 10.23 3.82 -24.37
CA ASN A 53 11.30 4.24 -25.25
C ASN A 53 11.10 3.58 -26.61
N SER A 54 11.15 4.38 -27.69
CA SER A 54 10.83 3.91 -29.04
C SER A 54 11.64 2.67 -29.42
N GLY A 55 10.94 1.56 -29.68
CA GLY A 55 11.55 0.29 -30.09
C GLY A 55 12.07 -0.60 -28.95
N LYS A 56 11.84 -0.23 -27.68
CA LYS A 56 12.17 -1.05 -26.51
C LYS A 56 10.91 -1.44 -25.73
N PRO A 57 10.96 -2.54 -24.96
CA PRO A 57 9.90 -2.88 -24.02
C PRO A 57 9.67 -1.76 -23.00
N THR A 58 8.41 -1.58 -22.56
CA THR A 58 8.07 -0.65 -21.49
C THR A 58 8.80 -1.03 -20.21
N GLU A 59 9.56 -0.08 -19.65
CA GLU A 59 10.26 -0.24 -18.38
C GLU A 59 9.38 0.32 -17.25
N TYR A 60 9.44 -0.32 -16.08
CA TYR A 60 8.71 0.13 -14.88
C TYR A 60 9.68 0.39 -13.74
N GLN A 61 9.49 1.50 -13.04
CA GLN A 61 10.29 1.87 -11.87
C GLN A 61 9.38 2.27 -10.72
N CYS A 62 9.71 1.82 -9.52
CA CYS A 62 9.04 2.28 -8.32
C CYS A 62 9.67 3.58 -7.84
N ARG A 63 8.86 4.58 -7.50
CA ARG A 63 9.31 5.89 -6.99
C ARG A 63 8.52 6.31 -5.78
N THR A 64 9.12 7.14 -4.94
CA THR A 64 8.43 7.83 -3.86
C THR A 64 7.65 9.02 -4.42
N SER A 65 6.34 9.07 -4.22
CA SER A 65 5.49 10.21 -4.60
C SER A 65 5.55 11.35 -3.58
N GLU A 66 5.04 12.52 -3.92
CA GLU A 66 4.90 13.65 -2.97
C GLU A 66 3.64 13.55 -2.09
N VAL A 67 2.79 12.53 -2.28
CA VAL A 67 1.55 12.36 -1.51
C VAL A 67 1.86 11.79 -0.14
N VAL A 68 1.70 12.62 0.89
CA VAL A 68 1.91 12.25 2.29
C VAL A 68 0.68 11.50 2.83
N VAL A 69 0.92 10.44 3.60
CA VAL A 69 -0.09 9.65 4.30
C VAL A 69 0.01 9.95 5.79
N GLU A 70 -1.04 10.50 6.38
CA GLU A 70 -0.98 11.03 7.74
C GLU A 70 -0.83 9.93 8.82
N ARG A 71 -1.50 8.80 8.64
CA ARG A 71 -1.67 7.78 9.70
C ARG A 71 -0.89 6.49 9.44
N MET A 72 -0.02 6.47 8.43
CA MET A 72 0.67 5.25 7.99
C MET A 72 2.10 5.55 7.53
N LYS A 73 3.00 4.60 7.83
CA LYS A 73 4.39 4.56 7.35
C LYS A 73 4.88 3.13 7.36
N ASP A 74 5.94 2.85 6.61
CA ASP A 74 6.56 1.52 6.56
C ASP A 74 5.55 0.40 6.25
N HIS A 75 4.61 0.66 5.34
CA HIS A 75 3.50 -0.24 5.05
C HIS A 75 3.60 -0.74 3.61
N ILE A 76 3.50 -2.05 3.42
CA ILE A 76 3.33 -2.67 2.10
C ILE A 76 2.04 -3.45 2.16
N GLU A 77 1.12 -3.15 1.25
CA GLU A 77 -0.16 -3.82 1.22
C GLU A 77 -0.01 -5.32 0.97
N THR A 78 -0.94 -6.14 1.46
CA THR A 78 -0.90 -7.60 1.27
C THR A 78 -1.61 -8.05 0.00
N ASP A 79 -1.25 -9.21 -0.53
CA ASP A 79 -1.94 -9.78 -1.69
C ASP A 79 -3.41 -10.13 -1.39
N GLN A 80 -3.71 -10.44 -0.13
CA GLN A 80 -5.08 -10.62 0.33
C GLN A 80 -5.88 -9.33 0.14
N CYS A 81 -5.31 -8.18 0.51
CA CYS A 81 -5.97 -6.90 0.35
C CYS A 81 -6.08 -6.45 -1.10
N VAL A 82 -5.02 -6.67 -1.90
CA VAL A 82 -5.07 -6.43 -3.35
C VAL A 82 -6.22 -7.20 -3.99
N LYS A 83 -6.37 -8.49 -3.65
CA LYS A 83 -7.46 -9.33 -4.15
C LYS A 83 -8.83 -8.90 -3.64
N ALA A 84 -8.96 -8.61 -2.34
CA ALA A 84 -10.22 -8.23 -1.71
C ALA A 84 -10.76 -6.91 -2.29
N CYS A 85 -9.89 -5.92 -2.45
CA CYS A 85 -10.24 -4.62 -3.01
C CYS A 85 -10.36 -4.62 -4.53
N GLY A 86 -9.93 -5.69 -5.21
CA GLY A 86 -10.01 -5.81 -6.66
C GLY A 86 -9.06 -4.87 -7.41
N VAL A 87 -7.91 -4.56 -6.81
CA VAL A 87 -6.86 -3.73 -7.41
C VAL A 87 -5.73 -4.60 -7.97
N ASP A 88 -4.80 -4.01 -8.71
CA ASP A 88 -3.66 -4.71 -9.33
C ASP A 88 -2.32 -4.11 -8.87
N ARG A 89 -1.35 -4.97 -8.52
CA ARG A 89 0.01 -4.54 -8.16
C ARG A 89 0.73 -3.79 -9.28
N LYS A 90 0.32 -4.01 -10.53
CA LYS A 90 0.88 -3.37 -11.72
C LYS A 90 0.13 -2.11 -12.13
N SER A 91 -0.77 -1.60 -11.29
CA SER A 91 -1.48 -0.35 -11.56
C SER A 91 -0.48 0.80 -11.71
N VAL A 92 -0.50 1.42 -12.89
CA VAL A 92 0.21 2.67 -13.20
C VAL A 92 -0.86 3.76 -13.38
N GLY A 93 -0.65 4.93 -12.77
CA GLY A 93 -1.58 6.06 -12.90
C GLY A 93 -2.96 5.78 -12.29
N ILE A 94 -3.01 5.58 -10.98
CA ILE A 94 -4.26 5.31 -10.24
C ILE A 94 -5.17 6.54 -10.30
N SER A 95 -6.40 6.37 -10.78
CA SER A 95 -7.42 7.43 -10.91
C SER A 95 -8.67 7.11 -10.08
N SER A 96 -9.40 8.13 -9.65
CA SER A 96 -10.70 7.95 -9.00
C SER A 96 -11.81 7.50 -9.96
N ASP A 97 -11.60 7.56 -11.28
CA ASP A 97 -12.60 7.19 -12.28
C ASP A 97 -13.04 5.73 -12.17
N SER A 98 -12.15 4.84 -11.72
CA SER A 98 -12.50 3.43 -11.47
C SER A 98 -13.63 3.27 -10.46
N LEU A 99 -13.84 4.26 -9.57
CA LEU A 99 -14.96 4.25 -8.60
C LEU A 99 -16.33 4.44 -9.26
N LEU A 100 -16.37 4.90 -10.52
CA LEU A 100 -17.60 4.99 -11.30
C LEU A 100 -18.05 3.60 -11.79
N GLU A 101 -17.14 2.64 -11.87
CA GLU A 101 -17.43 1.27 -12.27
C GLU A 101 -18.07 0.49 -11.11
N PRO A 102 -19.33 0.02 -11.24
CA PRO A 102 -20.04 -0.62 -10.15
C PRO A 102 -19.36 -1.87 -9.59
N GLN A 103 -18.66 -2.62 -10.46
CA GLN A 103 -17.95 -3.84 -10.05
C GLN A 103 -16.74 -3.51 -9.16
N PHE A 104 -15.96 -2.49 -9.53
CA PHE A 104 -14.81 -2.05 -8.75
C PHE A 104 -15.25 -1.43 -7.43
N ALA A 105 -16.20 -0.49 -7.47
CA ALA A 105 -16.76 0.12 -6.28
C ALA A 105 -17.34 -0.93 -5.32
N GLY A 106 -18.04 -1.95 -5.84
CA GLY A 106 -18.54 -3.08 -5.05
C GLY A 106 -17.46 -3.86 -4.31
N LYS A 107 -16.31 -4.12 -4.94
CA LYS A 107 -15.18 -4.79 -4.28
C LYS A 107 -14.50 -3.89 -3.25
N LEU A 108 -14.27 -2.63 -3.57
CA LEU A 108 -13.65 -1.68 -2.64
C LEU A 108 -14.50 -1.48 -1.37
N CYS A 109 -15.83 -1.51 -1.52
CA CYS A 109 -16.78 -1.35 -0.41
C CYS A 109 -17.19 -2.67 0.26
N SER A 110 -16.67 -3.81 -0.21
CA SER A 110 -16.90 -5.10 0.42
C SER A 110 -16.34 -5.07 1.86
N PRO A 111 -16.96 -5.77 2.83
CA PRO A 111 -16.42 -5.85 4.18
C PRO A 111 -14.97 -6.32 4.23
N GLU A 112 -14.61 -7.24 3.32
CA GLU A 112 -13.27 -7.80 3.22
C GLU A 112 -12.23 -6.72 2.89
N CYS A 113 -12.52 -5.79 1.99
CA CYS A 113 -11.62 -4.68 1.67
C CYS A 113 -11.77 -3.53 2.67
N HIS A 114 -12.99 -3.01 2.84
CA HIS A 114 -13.25 -1.76 3.55
C HIS A 114 -12.78 -1.80 5.02
N GLN A 115 -12.88 -2.95 5.69
CA GLN A 115 -12.55 -3.08 7.11
C GLN A 115 -11.10 -3.55 7.33
N ASN A 116 -10.51 -4.28 6.39
CA ASN A 116 -9.21 -4.93 6.60
C ASN A 116 -8.06 -4.29 5.82
N CYS A 117 -8.35 -3.43 4.83
CA CYS A 117 -7.37 -2.89 3.90
C CYS A 117 -7.37 -1.35 3.91
N PRO A 118 -7.04 -0.73 5.07
CA PRO A 118 -7.23 0.70 5.31
C PRO A 118 -6.45 1.58 4.33
N ASN A 119 -5.29 1.14 3.86
CA ASN A 119 -4.43 1.91 2.96
C ASN A 119 -4.99 2.04 1.53
N ILE A 120 -5.50 0.93 0.94
CA ILE A 120 -6.14 0.97 -0.39
C ILE A 120 -7.40 1.84 -0.32
N VAL A 121 -8.19 1.63 0.73
CA VAL A 121 -9.42 2.37 0.99
C VAL A 121 -9.10 3.87 1.08
N ASP A 122 -8.20 4.26 1.97
CA ASP A 122 -7.74 5.64 2.15
C ASP A 122 -7.20 6.27 0.85
N LEU A 123 -6.44 5.53 0.04
CA LEU A 123 -5.94 6.02 -1.25
C LEU A 123 -7.08 6.45 -2.18
N TYR A 124 -8.05 5.56 -2.44
CA TYR A 124 -9.15 5.84 -3.37
C TYR A 124 -10.09 6.92 -2.84
N PHE A 125 -10.28 6.99 -1.51
CA PHE A 125 -11.05 8.06 -0.89
C PHE A 125 -10.37 9.42 -1.06
N ASN A 126 -9.06 9.52 -0.83
CA ASN A 126 -8.32 10.77 -1.00
C ASN A 126 -8.29 11.21 -2.47
N LEU A 127 -8.19 10.28 -3.42
CA LEU A 127 -8.32 10.59 -4.86
C LEU A 127 -9.70 11.18 -5.18
N ALA A 128 -10.77 10.53 -4.71
CA ALA A 128 -12.13 11.04 -4.91
C ALA A 128 -12.38 12.39 -4.21
N ALA A 129 -11.79 12.61 -3.03
CA ALA A 129 -11.87 13.86 -2.29
C ALA A 129 -11.16 15.00 -3.02
N GLY A 130 -9.94 14.75 -3.52
CA GLY A 130 -9.18 15.71 -4.32
C GLY A 130 -9.92 16.13 -5.60
N GLU A 131 -10.75 15.25 -6.15
CA GLU A 131 -11.55 15.52 -7.35
C GLU A 131 -12.98 16.03 -7.07
N GLY A 132 -13.37 16.19 -5.80
CA GLY A 132 -14.72 16.62 -5.41
C GLY A 132 -15.82 15.59 -5.69
N LYS A 133 -15.46 14.32 -5.96
CA LYS A 133 -16.39 13.23 -6.29
C LYS A 133 -16.98 12.52 -5.07
N VAL A 134 -16.54 12.85 -3.85
CA VAL A 134 -16.99 12.19 -2.60
C VAL A 134 -18.51 12.18 -2.44
N PHE A 135 -19.20 13.24 -2.88
CA PHE A 135 -20.66 13.33 -2.81
C PHE A 135 -21.39 12.32 -3.71
N TYR A 136 -20.80 11.96 -4.85
CA TYR A 136 -21.36 10.94 -5.75
C TYR A 136 -21.17 9.52 -5.20
N LEU A 137 -20.12 9.32 -4.42
CA LEU A 137 -19.78 8.04 -3.81
C LEU A 137 -20.76 7.72 -2.67
N ILE A 138 -20.99 8.65 -1.73
CA ILE A 138 -21.95 8.45 -0.62
C ILE A 138 -23.41 8.19 -1.07
N ASN A 139 -23.82 8.62 -2.28
CA ASN A 139 -25.17 8.40 -2.81
C ASN A 139 -25.33 7.08 -3.58
N LYS A 140 -24.26 6.30 -3.77
CA LYS A 140 -24.37 4.95 -4.33
C LYS A 140 -24.82 3.98 -3.22
N PRO A 141 -25.78 3.07 -3.47
CA PRO A 141 -26.26 2.11 -2.46
C PRO A 141 -25.14 1.25 -1.86
N ILE A 142 -24.02 1.13 -2.58
CA ILE A 142 -22.80 0.38 -2.22
C ILE A 142 -22.02 1.04 -1.05
N LEU A 143 -22.17 2.35 -0.82
CA LEU A 143 -21.44 3.11 0.21
C LEU A 143 -22.30 3.53 1.42
N THR A 144 -23.50 2.99 1.53
CA THR A 144 -24.43 3.31 2.64
C THR A 144 -23.93 2.85 4.03
N ASN A 145 -22.93 1.96 4.08
CA ASN A 145 -22.24 1.55 5.31
C ASN A 145 -20.96 2.35 5.60
N TRP A 146 -20.68 3.42 4.85
CA TRP A 146 -19.48 4.21 5.05
C TRP A 146 -19.62 5.12 6.27
N ASN A 147 -18.69 4.97 7.22
CA ASN A 147 -18.55 5.87 8.36
C ASN A 147 -17.29 6.75 8.18
N PRO A 148 -17.43 8.06 7.91
CA PRO A 148 -16.30 8.98 7.76
C PRO A 148 -15.38 9.06 8.99
N TYR A 149 -15.85 8.62 10.15
CA TYR A 149 -15.15 8.74 11.43
C TYR A 149 -14.34 7.51 11.84
N ILE A 150 -14.28 6.46 11.00
CA ILE A 150 -13.50 5.24 11.27
C ILE A 150 -12.03 5.38 10.79
N PHE A 151 -11.67 6.46 10.08
CA PHE A 151 -10.32 6.66 9.54
C PHE A 151 -9.57 7.86 10.03
#